data_AF-A0A929RDJ1-F1
#
_entry.id   AF-A0A929RDJ1-F1
#
_cell.length_a   1.000
_cell.length_b   1.000
_cell.length_c   1.000
_cell.angle_alpha   90.00
_cell.angle_beta   90.00
_cell.angle_gamma   90.00
#
_symmetry.space_group_name_H-M   'P 1'
#
loop_
_entity.id
_entity.type
_entity.pdbx_description
1 polymer ?
#
loop_
_entity_poly.entity_id
_entity_poly.type
_entity_poly.pdbx_seq_one_letter_code
_entity_poly.pdbx_strand_id
1 'polypeptide(L)'
;MWGGIGCVVFGCLLIHAWWFETYTDSPLARSWRRMSAALSPTRNAQAILRPCVGLMMASSGAVILLEPIGTPVFILRVLAFIALLAIVVGVVYLLPFPLPRFADPHYQYLKRHGLLDATGKPLPDADIERILAERGGDTF
;
A
#
# COMPACT_ATOMS: atom_id res chain seq x y z
N MET A 1 -22.96 6.35 -13.92
CA MET A 1 -22.93 4.91 -13.58
C MET A 1 -21.61 4.23 -13.96
N TRP A 2 -21.24 4.11 -15.25
CA TRP A 2 -19.98 3.46 -15.68
C TRP A 2 -18.70 4.02 -15.05
N GLY A 3 -18.60 5.35 -14.90
CA GLY A 3 -17.45 5.98 -14.22
C GLY A 3 -17.31 5.55 -12.75
N GLY A 4 -18.42 5.35 -12.03
CA GLY A 4 -18.42 4.84 -10.66
C GLY A 4 -17.93 3.39 -10.60
N ILE A 5 -18.39 2.54 -11.52
CA ILE A 5 -17.92 1.14 -11.65
C ILE A 5 -16.42 1.11 -11.91
N GLY A 6 -15.94 1.90 -12.88
CA GLY A 6 -14.53 2.00 -13.20
C GLY A 6 -13.68 2.44 -12.00
N CYS A 7 -14.14 3.44 -11.26
CA CYS A 7 -13.46 3.91 -10.05
C CYS A 7 -13.38 2.83 -8.96
N VAL A 8 -14.46 2.09 -8.73
CA VAL A 8 -14.46 0.98 -7.75
C VAL A 8 -13.51 -0.13 -8.16
N VAL A 9 -13.62 -0.61 -9.41
CA VAL A 9 -12.80 -1.71 -9.90
C VAL A 9 -11.31 -1.33 -9.87
N PHE A 10 -10.96 -0.18 -10.42
CA PHE A 10 -9.57 0.26 -10.44
C PHE A 10 -9.05 0.56 -9.04
N GLY A 11 -9.87 1.15 -8.17
CA GLY A 11 -9.52 1.39 -6.77
C GLY A 11 -9.17 0.10 -6.02
N CYS A 12 -10.02 -0.92 -6.15
CA CYS A 12 -9.78 -2.24 -5.57
C CYS A 12 -8.51 -2.91 -6.14
N LEU A 13 -8.27 -2.79 -7.46
CA LEU A 13 -7.07 -3.32 -8.09
C LEU A 13 -5.79 -2.64 -7.59
N LEU A 14 -5.82 -1.32 -7.36
CA LEU A 14 -4.67 -0.61 -6.78
C LEU A 14 -4.39 -1.05 -5.34
N ILE A 15 -5.43 -1.22 -4.52
CA ILE A 15 -5.29 -1.74 -3.15
C ILE A 15 -4.71 -3.16 -3.19
N HIS A 16 -5.22 -4.00 -4.09
CA HIS A 16 -4.72 -5.36 -4.26
C HIS A 16 -3.27 -5.39 -4.73
N ALA A 17 -2.90 -4.54 -5.70
CA ALA A 17 -1.53 -4.43 -6.19
C ALA A 17 -0.57 -3.97 -5.07
N TRP A 18 -0.98 -2.99 -4.27
CA TRP A 18 -0.22 -2.57 -3.10
C TRP A 18 -0.04 -3.71 -2.09
N TRP A 19 -1.12 -4.44 -1.77
CA TRP A 19 -1.05 -5.58 -0.87
C TRP A 19 -0.10 -6.65 -1.42
N PHE A 20 -0.21 -6.94 -2.71
CA PHE A 20 0.61 -7.93 -3.38
C PHE A 20 2.11 -7.56 -3.32
N GLU A 21 2.45 -6.31 -3.62
CA GLU A 21 3.82 -5.78 -3.50
C GLU A 21 4.32 -5.77 -2.06
N THR A 22 3.47 -5.50 -1.08
CA THR A 22 3.87 -5.37 0.32
C THR A 22 4.05 -6.71 1.01
N TYR A 23 3.18 -7.69 0.70
CA TYR A 23 3.04 -8.94 1.45
C TYR A 23 3.51 -10.20 0.70
N THR A 24 3.90 -10.10 -0.57
CA THR A 24 4.31 -11.27 -1.38
C THR A 24 5.74 -11.13 -1.89
N ASP A 25 6.44 -12.26 -2.03
CA ASP A 25 7.81 -12.35 -2.60
C ASP A 25 7.84 -12.99 -3.99
N SER A 26 6.72 -12.98 -4.69
CA SER A 26 6.64 -13.52 -6.05
C SER A 26 7.54 -12.72 -7.01
N PRO A 27 8.04 -13.33 -8.09
CA PRO A 27 8.79 -12.61 -9.13
C PRO A 27 8.02 -11.40 -9.70
N LEU A 28 6.69 -11.52 -9.79
CA LEU A 28 5.80 -10.44 -10.21
C LEU A 28 5.75 -9.30 -9.18
N ALA A 29 5.62 -9.62 -7.88
CA ALA A 29 5.66 -8.60 -6.83
C ALA A 29 6.99 -7.85 -6.85
N ARG A 30 8.11 -8.55 -7.07
CA ARG A 30 9.44 -7.94 -7.19
C ARG A 30 9.58 -7.05 -8.42
N SER A 31 9.05 -7.44 -9.58
CA SER A 31 9.09 -6.59 -10.78
C SER A 31 8.24 -5.33 -10.61
N TRP A 32 7.06 -5.47 -10.01
CA TRP A 32 6.17 -4.34 -9.73
C TRP A 32 6.76 -3.39 -8.69
N ARG A 33 7.36 -3.89 -7.60
CA ARG A 33 8.09 -3.06 -6.62
C ARG A 33 9.16 -2.19 -7.30
N ARG A 34 9.97 -2.75 -8.20
CA ARG A 34 11.00 -2.02 -8.96
C ARG A 34 10.40 -0.92 -9.85
N MET A 35 9.31 -1.22 -10.55
CA MET A 35 8.60 -0.22 -11.36
C MET A 35 8.01 0.89 -10.48
N SER A 36 7.38 0.53 -9.37
CA SER A 36 6.82 1.47 -8.39
C SER A 36 7.92 2.34 -7.77
N ALA A 37 9.11 1.78 -7.51
CA ALA A 37 10.26 2.54 -7.01
C ALA A 37 10.73 3.59 -8.02
N ALA A 38 10.80 3.23 -9.30
CA ALA A 38 11.23 4.13 -10.37
C ALA A 38 10.23 5.28 -10.62
N LEU A 39 8.94 5.07 -10.34
CA LEU A 39 7.88 6.07 -10.53
C LEU A 39 7.61 6.91 -9.29
N SER A 40 8.16 6.55 -8.14
CA SER A 40 7.85 7.21 -6.87
C SER A 40 8.94 8.20 -6.47
N PRO A 41 8.58 9.41 -6.01
CA PRO A 41 9.56 10.41 -5.61
C PRO A 41 10.30 10.05 -4.32
N THR A 42 9.65 9.28 -3.43
CA THR A 42 10.23 8.84 -2.16
C THR A 42 9.77 7.42 -1.82
N ARG A 43 10.53 6.74 -0.94
CA ARG A 43 10.14 5.43 -0.38
C ARG A 43 8.77 5.47 0.32
N ASN A 44 8.48 6.56 1.02
CA ASN A 44 7.20 6.74 1.70
C ASN A 44 6.06 6.90 0.71
N ALA A 45 6.28 7.70 -0.34
CA ALA A 45 5.32 7.87 -1.42
C ALA A 45 5.04 6.54 -2.13
N GLN A 46 6.07 5.74 -2.41
CA GLN A 46 5.94 4.41 -3.00
C GLN A 46 5.05 3.51 -2.15
N ALA A 47 5.24 3.53 -0.82
CA ALA A 47 4.52 2.66 0.10
C ALA A 47 3.06 3.08 0.34
N ILE A 48 2.73 4.37 0.25
CA ILE A 48 1.43 4.90 0.69
C ILE A 48 0.55 5.43 -0.44
N LEU A 49 1.11 5.95 -1.54
CA LEU A 49 0.31 6.57 -2.59
C LEU A 49 -0.64 5.56 -3.25
N ARG A 50 -0.15 4.38 -3.61
CA ARG A 50 -0.96 3.37 -4.30
C ARG A 50 -2.20 2.93 -3.50
N PRO A 51 -2.12 2.55 -2.21
CA PRO A 51 -3.30 2.18 -1.43
C PRO A 51 -4.20 3.40 -1.15
N CYS A 52 -3.64 4.60 -0.96
CA CYS A 52 -4.43 5.82 -0.77
C CYS A 52 -5.24 6.21 -2.01
N VAL A 53 -4.62 6.19 -3.21
CA VAL A 53 -5.31 6.42 -4.47
C VAL A 53 -6.36 5.33 -4.69
N GLY A 54 -6.03 4.07 -4.39
CA GLY A 54 -6.97 2.97 -4.45
C GLY A 54 -8.20 3.17 -3.56
N LEU A 55 -7.99 3.57 -2.30
CA LEU A 55 -9.06 3.82 -1.33
C LEU A 55 -9.91 5.04 -1.70
N MET A 56 -9.28 6.11 -2.19
CA MET A 56 -9.96 7.29 -2.72
C MET A 56 -10.86 6.91 -3.90
N MET A 57 -10.35 6.19 -4.89
CA MET A 57 -11.13 5.79 -6.06
C MET A 57 -12.25 4.81 -5.71
N ALA A 58 -11.97 3.82 -4.87
CA ALA A 58 -12.97 2.85 -4.44
C ALA A 58 -14.12 3.52 -3.68
N SER A 59 -13.79 4.40 -2.73
CA SER A 59 -14.79 5.07 -1.90
C SER A 59 -15.59 6.12 -2.68
N SER A 60 -14.93 6.94 -3.50
CA SER A 60 -15.60 7.92 -4.37
C SER A 60 -16.46 7.23 -5.44
N GLY A 61 -15.96 6.13 -6.03
CA GLY A 61 -16.73 5.31 -6.95
C GLY A 61 -17.98 4.72 -6.30
N ALA A 62 -17.86 4.24 -5.06
CA ALA A 62 -19.00 3.75 -4.29
C ALA A 62 -20.04 4.85 -4.04
N VAL A 63 -19.63 6.08 -3.69
CA VAL A 63 -20.56 7.22 -3.56
C VAL A 63 -21.35 7.45 -4.85
N ILE A 64 -20.66 7.50 -5.99
CA ILE A 64 -21.29 7.71 -7.33
C ILE A 64 -22.31 6.62 -7.66
N LEU A 65 -22.08 5.39 -7.22
CA LEU A 65 -22.99 4.26 -7.46
C LEU A 65 -24.15 4.18 -6.47
N LEU A 66 -23.92 4.59 -5.22
CA LEU A 66 -24.86 4.46 -4.11
C LEU A 66 -25.83 5.65 -4.01
N GLU A 67 -25.43 6.84 -4.45
CA GLU A 67 -26.27 8.04 -4.43
C GLU A 67 -27.58 7.87 -5.24
N PRO A 68 -27.56 7.36 -6.49
CA PRO A 68 -28.77 7.26 -7.31
C PRO A 68 -29.80 6.24 -6.80
N ILE A 69 -29.39 5.27 -5.99
CA ILE A 69 -30.27 4.22 -5.44
C ILE A 69 -30.90 4.63 -4.10
N GLY A 70 -30.75 5.88 -3.67
CA GLY A 70 -31.37 6.40 -2.45
C GLY A 70 -30.70 5.93 -1.16
N THR A 71 -29.40 5.61 -1.20
CA THR A 71 -28.65 5.19 -0.02
C THR A 71 -28.68 6.27 1.07
N PRO A 72 -28.83 5.90 2.36
CA PRO A 72 -28.79 6.85 3.47
C PRO A 72 -27.59 7.80 3.39
N VAL A 73 -27.85 9.10 3.52
CA VAL A 73 -26.84 10.17 3.43
C VAL A 73 -25.68 9.95 4.40
N PHE A 74 -25.93 9.34 5.56
CA PHE A 74 -24.88 8.96 6.51
C PHE A 74 -23.82 8.04 5.89
N ILE A 75 -24.22 7.02 5.14
CA ILE A 75 -23.29 6.08 4.49
C ILE A 75 -22.47 6.81 3.42
N LEU A 76 -23.11 7.65 2.60
CA LEU A 76 -22.43 8.44 1.58
C LEU A 76 -21.39 9.37 2.20
N ARG A 77 -21.71 10.01 3.33
CA ARG A 77 -20.77 10.86 4.08
C ARG A 77 -19.58 10.08 4.63
N VAL A 78 -19.80 8.88 5.17
CA VAL A 78 -18.71 8.02 5.65
C VAL A 78 -17.77 7.65 4.50
N LEU A 79 -18.30 7.25 3.35
CA LEU A 79 -17.49 6.92 2.17
C LEU A 79 -16.71 8.14 1.64
N ALA A 80 -17.35 9.30 1.56
CA ALA A 80 -16.69 10.54 1.18
C ALA A 80 -15.59 10.94 2.18
N PHE A 81 -15.82 10.74 3.48
CA PHE A 81 -14.83 10.96 4.52
C PHE A 81 -13.62 10.03 4.38
N ILE A 82 -13.85 8.74 4.08
CA ILE A 82 -12.76 7.77 3.82
C ILE A 82 -11.94 8.22 2.60
N ALA A 83 -12.59 8.66 1.52
CA ALA A 83 -11.89 9.17 0.34
C ALA A 83 -11.03 10.40 0.68
N LEU A 84 -11.57 11.34 1.44
CA LEU A 84 -10.85 12.54 1.88
C LEU A 84 -9.67 12.19 2.78
N LEU A 85 -9.87 11.29 3.74
CA LEU A 85 -8.82 10.83 4.64
C LEU A 85 -7.68 10.16 3.86
N ALA A 86 -8.00 9.36 2.84
CA ALA A 86 -7.00 8.74 1.98
C ALA A 86 -6.14 9.78 1.24
N ILE A 87 -6.75 10.88 0.77
CA ILE A 87 -6.02 12.01 0.16
C ILE A 87 -5.09 12.66 1.18
N VAL A 88 -5.60 12.99 2.37
CA VAL A 88 -4.81 13.63 3.43
C VAL A 88 -3.61 12.75 3.80
N VAL A 89 -3.82 11.46 4.04
CA VAL A 89 -2.76 10.50 4.35
C VAL A 89 -1.75 10.43 3.20
N GLY A 90 -2.22 10.35 1.95
CA GLY A 90 -1.36 10.34 0.76
C GLY A 90 -0.45 11.56 0.69
N VAL A 91 -0.98 12.76 0.96
CA VAL A 91 -0.21 14.01 0.97
C VAL A 91 0.77 14.05 2.15
N VAL A 92 0.34 13.67 3.35
CA VAL A 92 1.20 13.65 4.54
C VAL A 92 2.42 12.76 4.32
N TYR A 93 2.25 11.59 3.71
CA TYR A 93 3.36 10.65 3.46
C TYR A 93 4.19 10.96 2.20
N LEU A 94 3.92 12.08 1.51
CA LEU A 94 4.93 12.68 0.64
C LEU A 94 6.09 13.23 1.46
N LEU A 95 5.84 13.62 2.71
CA LEU A 95 6.86 14.04 3.66
C LEU A 95 7.58 12.79 4.23
N PRO A 96 8.84 12.95 4.70
CA PRO A 96 9.68 11.85 5.18
C PRO A 96 9.31 11.38 6.61
N PHE A 97 8.03 11.10 6.87
CA PHE A 97 7.58 10.51 8.14
C PHE A 97 7.89 9.01 8.22
N PRO A 98 8.10 8.44 9.41
CA PRO A 98 8.27 7.00 9.56
C PRO A 98 7.00 6.26 9.13
N LEU A 99 7.17 5.23 8.29
CA LEU A 99 6.07 4.41 7.83
C LEU A 99 5.53 3.53 8.97
N PRO A 100 4.20 3.36 9.08
CA PRO A 100 3.62 2.36 9.95
C PRO A 100 4.11 0.97 9.54
N ARG A 101 4.36 0.09 10.52
CA ARG A 101 4.90 -1.26 10.27
C ARG A 101 4.10 -2.06 9.25
N PHE A 102 2.77 -1.89 9.19
CA PHE A 102 1.92 -2.60 8.22
C PHE A 102 2.06 -2.08 6.79
N ALA A 103 2.49 -0.83 6.61
CA ALA A 103 2.65 -0.21 5.31
C ALA A 103 4.11 -0.14 4.86
N ASP A 104 5.06 -0.42 5.74
CA ASP A 104 6.48 -0.49 5.40
C ASP A 104 6.80 -1.83 4.68
N PRO A 105 7.10 -1.81 3.37
CA PRO A 105 7.34 -3.04 2.61
C PRO A 105 8.62 -3.78 3.03
N HIS A 106 9.64 -3.05 3.48
CA HIS A 106 10.89 -3.64 3.97
C HIS A 106 10.66 -4.34 5.30
N TYR A 107 9.91 -3.71 6.22
CA TYR A 107 9.57 -4.35 7.48
C TYR A 107 8.80 -5.65 7.23
N GLN A 108 7.83 -5.63 6.31
CA GLN A 108 7.06 -6.83 5.96
C GLN A 108 7.94 -7.90 5.30
N TYR A 109 8.92 -7.52 4.48
CA TYR A 109 9.91 -8.45 3.95
C TYR A 109 10.73 -9.12 5.06
N LEU A 110 11.32 -8.33 5.96
CA LEU A 110 12.08 -8.89 7.09
C LEU A 110 11.22 -9.84 7.94
N LYS A 111 9.95 -9.48 8.16
CA LYS A 111 8.99 -10.32 8.86
C LYS A 111 8.78 -11.67 8.17
N ARG A 112 8.61 -11.70 6.85
CA ARG A 112 8.41 -12.95 6.09
C ARG A 112 9.66 -13.83 6.04
N HIS A 113 10.84 -13.23 6.08
CA HIS A 113 12.11 -13.95 6.03
C HIS A 113 12.68 -14.34 7.42
N GLY A 114 11.96 -14.04 8.51
CA GLY A 114 12.39 -14.37 9.87
C GLY A 114 13.61 -13.56 10.31
N LEU A 115 13.75 -12.33 9.81
CA LEU A 115 14.88 -11.43 10.06
C LEU A 115 14.56 -10.38 11.13
N LEU A 116 13.56 -10.67 11.97
CA LEU A 116 13.19 -9.87 13.12
C LEU A 116 13.66 -10.57 14.40
N ASP A 117 14.05 -9.79 15.39
CA ASP A 117 14.34 -10.28 16.73
C ASP A 117 13.06 -10.68 17.49
N ALA A 118 13.23 -11.22 18.70
CA ALA A 118 12.10 -11.60 19.55
C ALA A 118 11.18 -10.42 19.97
N THR A 119 11.66 -9.18 19.83
CA THR A 119 10.90 -7.96 20.12
C THR A 119 10.17 -7.40 18.89
N GLY A 120 10.36 -8.03 17.72
CA GLY A 120 9.81 -7.59 16.45
C GLY A 120 10.56 -6.41 15.81
N LYS A 121 11.82 -6.18 16.18
CA LYS A 121 12.70 -5.21 15.52
C LYS A 121 13.59 -5.90 14.48
N PRO A 122 14.03 -5.20 13.43
CA PRO A 122 15.04 -5.72 12.51
C PRO A 122 16.29 -6.19 13.25
N LEU A 123 16.85 -7.33 12.83
CA LEU A 123 18.21 -7.72 13.21
C LEU A 123 19.24 -6.67 12.75
N PRO A 124 20.46 -6.66 13.30
CA PRO A 124 21.53 -5.80 12.80
C PRO A 124 21.77 -6.00 11.31
N ASP A 125 22.01 -4.92 10.57
CA ASP A 125 22.13 -4.96 9.09
C ASP A 125 23.21 -5.96 8.63
N ALA A 126 24.33 -6.05 9.33
CA ALA A 126 25.40 -7.00 9.04
C ALA A 126 24.93 -8.47 9.13
N ASP A 127 24.05 -8.79 10.08
CA ASP A 127 23.48 -10.14 10.23
C ASP A 127 22.45 -10.41 9.13
N ILE A 128 21.62 -9.41 8.79
CA ILE A 128 20.66 -9.49 7.69
C ILE A 128 21.37 -9.77 6.37
N GLU A 129 22.40 -8.99 6.05
CA GLU A 129 23.18 -9.14 4.82
C GLU A 129 23.87 -10.50 4.75
N ARG A 130 24.48 -10.96 5.85
CA ARG A 130 25.09 -12.29 5.92
C ARG A 130 24.07 -13.40 5.65
N ILE A 131 22.92 -13.36 6.33
CA ILE A 131 21.87 -14.39 6.19
C ILE A 131 21.28 -14.39 4.77
N LEU A 132 21.07 -13.21 4.17
CA LEU A 132 20.56 -13.12 2.80
C LEU A 132 21.58 -13.64 1.78
N ALA A 133 22.87 -13.34 1.95
CA ALA A 133 23.94 -13.85 1.11
C ALA A 133 24.04 -15.39 1.16
N GLU A 134 23.95 -15.98 2.36
CA GLU A 134 23.96 -17.44 2.56
C GLU A 134 22.76 -18.12 1.90
N ARG A 135 21.60 -17.47 1.89
CA ARG A 135 20.36 -17.99 1.28
C ARG A 135 20.33 -17.87 -0.24
N GLY A 136 21.36 -17.26 -0.86
CA GLY A 136 21.33 -16.89 -2.28
C GLY A 136 20.16 -15.96 -2.62
N GLY A 137 19.69 -15.19 -1.63
CA GLY A 137 18.52 -14.33 -1.78
C GLY A 137 18.91 -13.00 -2.43
N ASP A 138 18.15 -12.59 -3.46
CA ASP A 138 18.21 -11.21 -3.94
C ASP A 138 17.78 -10.27 -2.80
N THR A 139 18.53 -9.19 -2.59
CA THR A 139 18.13 -8.09 -1.68
C THR A 139 16.78 -7.50 -2.12
N PHE A 140 15.99 -7.04 -1.15
CA PHE A 140 14.63 -6.52 -1.33
C PHE A 140 14.46 -5.48 -2.46
#